data_AF-A0AAD2Q1J9-F1
#
_entry.id   AF-A0AAD2Q1J9-F1
#
_cell.length_a   1.000
_cell.length_b   1.000
_cell.length_c   1.000
_cell.angle_alpha   90.00
_cell.angle_beta   90.00
_cell.angle_gamma   90.00
#
_symmetry.space_group_name_H-M   'P 1'
#
loop_
_entity.id
_entity.type
_entity.pdbx_description
1 polymer ?
#
loop_
_entity_poly.entity_id
_entity_poly.type
_entity_poly.pdbx_seq_one_letter_code
_entity_poly.pdbx_strand_id
1 'polypeptide(L)'
;MPNQHKPLPPETPKLRTLIEYYWRMKHNDRYILEQLKKHHIDLSRYGLEIKAFRKLQERMGFFRVRKQGHTVDSIMGPIARIRIVYPRASARDMVNLLFHEEDILVPRCRSVVIEYFFIPLVSQSDPGSENVGIANGHTTLCHLHDPDLAGTSQHRYMREKKNVMPEITWSMMRRRFTPGFEDILDTGVDNGWYDPGIVLKSLIFRWVFIPWLQAELEAYQKRVNMTAKRRDRNKILPHGVPQHMLEFPEEYAILDFKVKVNQAHIDTVREQYAPPAHDIFHLVPPDFAEYISRFYADLGSPPVTRQTCWDVYRQLLRCFEELDQLLGTAGPSVDQIWGFALTQAADQYCDEIQPIAGLRPLRGGEDVIGQDGAYYMGGVNAGAGLGLDHCAALEQLIDNVEPRINDNETDTDDDEEIFAWFSDEERPDAEPDEW
;
A
#
# COMPACT_ATOMS: atom_id res chain seq x y z
N MET A 1 40.32 20.15 21.12
CA MET A 1 39.08 20.88 20.79
C MET A 1 39.27 21.58 19.46
N PRO A 2 38.40 21.37 18.45
CA PRO A 2 38.14 22.51 17.55
C PRO A 2 36.71 22.57 16.94
N ASN A 3 36.26 23.81 16.71
CA ASN A 3 35.22 24.25 15.75
C ASN A 3 33.75 24.41 16.17
N GLN A 4 33.43 24.77 17.41
CA GLN A 4 32.04 25.16 17.75
C GLN A 4 31.59 26.55 17.22
N HIS A 5 32.46 27.35 16.58
CA HIS A 5 32.15 28.74 16.20
C HIS A 5 32.61 29.17 14.80
N LYS A 6 32.74 28.27 13.82
CA LYS A 6 33.03 28.69 12.44
C LYS A 6 31.75 29.17 11.74
N PRO A 7 31.78 30.28 10.99
CA PRO A 7 30.62 30.76 10.25
C PRO A 7 30.25 29.79 9.12
N LEU A 8 29.00 29.86 8.69
CA LEU A 8 28.52 29.11 7.52
C LEU A 8 29.15 29.66 6.22
N PRO A 9 29.41 28.80 5.24
CA PRO A 9 29.90 29.24 3.93
C PRO A 9 28.87 30.17 3.25
N PRO A 10 29.33 31.21 2.52
CA PRO A 10 28.44 32.15 1.85
C PRO A 10 27.65 31.48 0.70
N GLU A 11 26.41 31.90 0.52
CA GLU A 11 25.53 31.45 -0.56
C GLU A 11 25.92 32.05 -1.91
N THR A 12 27.01 31.53 -2.47
CA THR A 12 27.45 31.94 -3.79
C THR A 12 26.67 31.20 -4.88
N PRO A 13 26.44 31.82 -6.05
CA PRO A 13 25.84 31.14 -7.20
C PRO A 13 26.57 29.85 -7.57
N LYS A 14 27.90 29.84 -7.44
CA LYS A 14 28.75 28.66 -7.68
C LYS A 14 28.42 27.50 -6.73
N LEU A 15 28.20 27.79 -5.44
CA LEU A 15 27.82 26.78 -4.45
C LEU A 15 26.43 26.21 -4.77
N ARG A 16 25.48 27.05 -5.18
CA ARG A 16 24.14 26.62 -5.59
C ARG A 16 24.19 25.67 -6.79
N THR A 17 24.93 26.02 -7.85
CA THR A 17 25.07 25.18 -9.05
C THR A 17 25.70 23.82 -8.74
N LEU A 18 26.68 23.76 -7.83
CA LEU A 18 27.29 22.49 -7.42
C LEU A 18 26.33 21.62 -6.61
N ILE A 19 25.58 22.21 -5.68
CA ILE A 19 24.55 21.50 -4.92
C ILE A 19 23.48 20.97 -5.87
N GLU A 20 23.02 21.81 -6.81
CA GLU A 20 22.05 21.43 -7.84
C GLU A 20 22.55 20.27 -8.70
N TYR A 21 23.81 20.33 -9.14
CA TYR A 21 24.44 19.26 -9.92
C TYR A 21 24.40 17.92 -9.18
N TYR A 22 24.90 17.87 -7.94
CA TYR A 22 24.89 16.62 -7.17
C TYR A 22 23.48 16.17 -6.77
N TRP A 23 22.56 17.13 -6.58
CA TRP A 23 21.16 16.84 -6.28
C TRP A 23 20.43 16.25 -7.49
N ARG A 24 20.63 16.79 -8.70
CA ARG A 24 20.14 16.23 -9.98
C ARG A 24 20.70 14.84 -10.27
N MET A 25 21.87 14.51 -9.71
CA MET A 25 22.44 13.15 -9.73
C MET A 25 21.91 12.22 -8.62
N LYS A 26 20.93 12.67 -7.83
CA LYS A 26 20.28 11.92 -6.74
C LYS A 26 21.24 11.40 -5.64
N HIS A 27 22.40 12.02 -5.45
CA HIS A 27 23.29 11.67 -4.34
C HIS A 27 22.67 12.03 -2.98
N ASN A 28 23.01 11.27 -1.92
CA ASN A 28 22.53 11.52 -0.56
C ASN A 28 23.23 12.74 0.09
N ASP A 29 22.60 13.36 1.10
CA ASP A 29 23.11 14.61 1.68
C ASP A 29 24.51 14.46 2.30
N ARG A 30 24.84 13.28 2.85
CA ARG A 30 26.17 12.99 3.41
C ARG A 30 27.24 13.06 2.31
N TYR A 31 27.00 12.39 1.19
CA TYR A 31 27.90 12.38 0.04
C TYR A 31 28.07 13.78 -0.56
N ILE A 32 26.98 14.51 -0.78
CA ILE A 32 27.07 15.89 -1.29
C ILE A 32 27.90 16.75 -0.34
N LEU A 33 27.64 16.65 0.97
CA LEU A 33 28.39 17.38 1.97
C LEU A 33 29.87 17.00 1.97
N GLU A 34 30.22 15.72 1.84
CA GLU A 34 31.61 15.26 1.74
C GLU A 34 32.31 15.83 0.51
N GLN A 35 31.67 15.77 -0.66
CA GLN A 35 32.25 16.33 -1.90
C GLN A 35 32.46 17.84 -1.77
N LEU A 36 31.50 18.55 -1.18
CA LEU A 36 31.62 19.99 -0.93
C LEU A 36 32.77 20.29 0.04
N LYS A 37 32.90 19.54 1.14
CA LYS A 37 33.98 19.69 2.13
C LYS A 37 35.35 19.39 1.54
N LYS A 38 35.43 18.40 0.65
CA LYS A 38 36.69 17.93 0.06
C LYS A 38 37.22 18.85 -1.04
N HIS A 39 36.32 19.42 -1.84
CA HIS A 39 36.72 20.09 -3.09
C HIS A 39 36.30 21.55 -3.21
N HIS A 40 35.36 22.03 -2.40
CA HIS A 40 34.68 23.30 -2.66
C HIS A 40 34.53 24.23 -1.45
N ILE A 41 34.76 23.74 -0.24
CA ILE A 41 34.67 24.51 1.01
C ILE A 41 36.03 24.54 1.70
N ASP A 42 36.50 25.74 2.00
CA ASP A 42 37.67 25.94 2.85
C ASP A 42 37.32 25.68 4.32
N LEU A 43 37.58 24.46 4.77
CA LEU A 43 37.35 24.00 6.14
C LEU A 43 38.20 24.72 7.17
N SER A 44 39.23 25.48 6.78
CA SER A 44 39.98 26.34 7.71
C SER A 44 39.15 27.55 8.15
N ARG A 45 38.27 28.05 7.26
CA ARG A 45 37.48 29.28 7.45
C ARG A 45 36.02 29.03 7.81
N TYR A 46 35.40 27.99 7.23
CA TYR A 46 33.96 27.75 7.37
C TYR A 46 33.67 26.39 8.01
N GLY A 47 32.57 26.34 8.77
CA GLY A 47 32.01 25.11 9.32
C GLY A 47 30.74 24.77 8.56
N LEU A 48 30.59 23.52 8.14
CA LEU A 48 29.35 23.05 7.52
C LEU A 48 29.02 21.65 8.05
N GLU A 49 28.11 21.60 9.00
CA GLU A 49 27.55 20.35 9.54
C GLU A 49 26.28 19.96 8.78
N ILE A 50 25.90 18.67 8.85
CA ILE A 50 24.77 18.13 8.09
C ILE A 50 23.44 18.85 8.40
N LYS A 51 23.21 19.24 9.65
CA LYS A 51 22.01 20.01 10.05
C LYS A 51 21.96 21.38 9.38
N ALA A 52 23.11 22.06 9.29
CA ALA A 52 23.21 23.36 8.64
C ALA A 52 23.15 23.25 7.11
N PHE A 53 23.75 22.21 6.54
CA PHE A 53 23.66 21.90 5.11
C PHE A 53 22.21 21.62 4.66
N ARG A 54 21.45 20.85 5.44
CA ARG A 54 20.02 20.63 5.15
C ARG A 54 19.21 21.93 5.16
N LYS A 55 19.43 22.80 6.15
CA LYS A 55 18.81 24.15 6.19
C LYS A 55 19.22 25.00 4.97
N LEU A 56 20.47 24.87 4.53
CA LEU A 56 20.98 25.55 3.34
C LEU A 56 20.28 25.07 2.06
N GLN A 57 20.15 23.75 1.88
CA GLN A 57 19.43 23.15 0.75
C GLN A 57 17.97 23.59 0.72
N GLU A 58 17.30 23.63 1.88
CA GLU A 58 15.92 24.12 2.01
C GLU A 58 15.77 25.57 1.58
N ARG A 59 16.69 26.46 2.00
CA ARG A 59 16.69 27.86 1.57
C ARG A 59 16.90 28.03 0.07
N MET A 60 17.60 27.07 -0.57
CA MET A 60 17.83 27.05 -2.02
C MET A 60 16.72 26.34 -2.82
N GLY A 61 15.71 25.77 -2.15
CA GLY A 61 14.58 25.06 -2.78
C GLY A 61 14.84 23.59 -3.12
N PHE A 62 15.96 23.02 -2.68
CA PHE A 62 16.29 21.61 -2.91
C PHE A 62 15.70 20.72 -1.82
N PHE A 63 14.38 20.53 -1.88
CA PHE A 63 13.67 19.73 -0.90
C PHE A 63 13.92 18.22 -1.10
N ARG A 64 14.00 17.49 0.01
CA ARG A 64 13.98 16.02 0.03
C ARG A 64 12.55 15.52 0.24
N VAL A 65 12.34 14.25 -0.07
CA VAL A 65 11.04 13.54 -0.05
C VAL A 65 10.09 13.99 1.07
N ARG A 66 10.51 13.87 2.34
CA ARG A 66 9.66 14.18 3.51
C ARG A 66 9.20 15.64 3.56
N LYS A 67 9.99 16.57 3.02
CA LYS A 67 9.68 18.01 2.99
C LYS A 67 8.88 18.45 1.76
N GLN A 68 8.88 17.65 0.69
CA GLN A 68 8.05 17.95 -0.49
C GLN A 68 6.55 17.73 -0.21
N GLY A 69 6.21 16.89 0.78
CA GLY A 69 4.83 16.74 1.24
C GLY A 69 3.87 16.09 0.24
N HIS A 70 4.41 15.50 -0.83
CA HIS A 70 3.58 14.84 -1.85
C HIS A 70 2.88 13.60 -1.28
N THR A 71 1.56 13.54 -1.53
CA THR A 71 0.68 12.39 -1.32
C THR A 71 0.49 11.61 -2.62
N VAL A 72 -0.10 10.42 -2.53
CA VAL A 72 -0.50 9.59 -3.69
C VAL A 72 -1.28 10.42 -4.71
N ASP A 73 -2.34 11.08 -4.24
CA ASP A 73 -3.23 11.88 -5.09
C ASP A 73 -2.50 13.05 -5.78
N SER A 74 -1.57 13.70 -5.07
CA SER A 74 -0.82 14.82 -5.62
C SER A 74 0.14 14.42 -6.74
N ILE A 75 0.60 13.15 -6.75
CA ILE A 75 1.56 12.62 -7.73
C ILE A 75 0.82 12.02 -8.94
N MET A 76 -0.48 11.71 -8.81
CA MET A 76 -1.30 11.07 -9.85
C MET A 76 -1.30 11.87 -11.17
N GLY A 77 -1.51 13.19 -11.12
CA GLY A 77 -1.48 14.06 -12.30
C GLY A 77 -0.14 14.03 -13.03
N PRO A 78 0.99 14.30 -12.34
CA PRO A 78 2.34 14.13 -12.88
C PRO A 78 2.61 12.74 -13.48
N ILE A 79 2.24 11.66 -12.78
CA ILE A 79 2.42 10.28 -13.28
C ILE A 79 1.65 10.06 -14.58
N ALA A 80 0.40 10.50 -14.67
CA ALA A 80 -0.42 10.33 -15.86
C ALA A 80 0.20 11.05 -17.07
N ARG A 81 0.73 12.27 -16.89
CA ARG A 81 1.44 13.01 -17.94
C ARG A 81 2.69 12.27 -18.42
N ILE A 82 3.53 11.84 -17.49
CA ILE A 82 4.77 11.10 -17.81
C ILE A 82 4.43 9.78 -18.52
N ARG A 83 3.36 9.08 -18.11
CA ARG A 83 2.95 7.81 -18.71
C ARG A 83 2.50 7.96 -20.16
N ILE A 84 1.84 9.07 -20.51
CA ILE A 84 1.48 9.37 -21.91
C ILE A 84 2.73 9.49 -22.78
N VAL A 85 3.79 10.13 -22.26
CA VAL A 85 5.04 10.33 -22.98
C VAL A 85 5.89 9.06 -23.02
N TYR A 86 5.90 8.29 -21.92
CA TYR A 86 6.72 7.09 -21.74
C TYR A 86 5.85 5.86 -21.40
N PRO A 87 5.06 5.34 -22.35
CA PRO A 87 4.08 4.28 -22.08
C PRO A 87 4.72 2.96 -21.64
N ARG A 88 5.98 2.70 -22.03
CA ARG A 88 6.71 1.48 -21.69
C ARG A 88 7.59 1.59 -20.43
N ALA A 89 7.74 2.78 -19.85
CA ALA A 89 8.60 3.03 -18.69
C ALA A 89 8.27 2.07 -17.53
N SER A 90 9.30 1.48 -16.92
CA SER A 90 9.17 0.69 -15.68
C SER A 90 8.81 1.58 -14.49
N ALA A 91 8.42 1.01 -13.35
CA ALA A 91 8.17 1.80 -12.14
C ALA A 91 9.43 2.61 -11.73
N ARG A 92 10.61 2.00 -11.83
CA ARG A 92 11.91 2.67 -11.63
C ARG A 92 12.11 3.84 -12.59
N ASP A 93 11.83 3.63 -13.88
CA ASP A 93 11.93 4.70 -14.88
C ASP A 93 10.95 5.82 -14.53
N MET A 94 9.72 5.50 -14.13
CA MET A 94 8.73 6.49 -13.72
C MET A 94 9.15 7.28 -12.49
N VAL A 95 9.79 6.66 -11.49
CA VAL A 95 10.35 7.36 -10.32
C VAL A 95 11.49 8.30 -10.72
N ASN A 96 12.31 7.90 -11.70
CA ASN A 96 13.37 8.76 -12.23
C ASN A 96 12.79 9.90 -13.08
N LEU A 97 11.81 9.62 -13.93
CA LEU A 97 11.14 10.60 -14.78
C LEU A 97 10.36 11.60 -13.94
N LEU A 98 9.69 11.19 -12.87
CA LEU A 98 9.04 12.09 -11.91
C LEU A 98 10.04 13.10 -11.32
N PHE A 99 11.24 12.64 -11.01
CA PHE A 99 12.28 13.50 -10.48
C PHE A 99 12.84 14.45 -11.56
N HIS A 100 13.10 13.95 -12.76
CA HIS A 100 13.75 14.75 -13.81
C HIS A 100 12.79 15.70 -14.54
N GLU A 101 11.55 15.28 -14.77
CA GLU A 101 10.53 16.02 -15.53
C GLU A 101 9.67 16.91 -14.64
N GLU A 102 9.43 16.52 -13.38
CA GLU A 102 8.47 17.20 -12.50
C GLU A 102 9.11 17.65 -11.16
N ASP A 103 10.41 17.42 -10.95
CA ASP A 103 11.14 17.73 -9.70
C ASP A 103 10.55 17.05 -8.43
N ILE A 104 9.81 15.95 -8.63
CA ILE A 104 9.19 15.17 -7.55
C ILE A 104 10.11 14.02 -7.14
N LEU A 105 10.61 14.07 -5.89
CA LEU A 105 11.28 12.94 -5.26
C LEU A 105 10.26 12.04 -4.57
N VAL A 106 10.13 10.83 -5.09
CA VAL A 106 9.41 9.73 -4.43
C VAL A 106 10.47 8.83 -3.75
N PRO A 107 10.26 8.35 -2.50
CA PRO A 107 11.13 7.32 -1.94
C PRO A 107 11.17 6.13 -2.91
N ARG A 108 12.33 5.47 -3.02
CA ARG A 108 12.46 4.25 -3.84
C ARG A 108 11.45 3.17 -3.44
N CYS A 109 10.88 3.24 -2.25
CA CYS A 109 9.99 2.24 -1.71
C CYS A 109 8.58 2.80 -1.44
N ARG A 110 8.12 3.82 -2.19
CA ARG A 110 6.74 4.29 -2.03
C ARG A 110 5.84 3.57 -3.02
N SER A 111 4.96 2.72 -2.47
CA SER A 111 3.90 1.95 -3.14
C SER A 111 2.98 2.72 -4.10
N VAL A 112 3.11 4.05 -4.21
CA VAL A 112 2.28 4.94 -5.04
C VAL A 112 2.34 4.59 -6.53
N VAL A 113 3.47 4.10 -7.03
CA VAL A 113 3.58 3.71 -8.45
C VAL A 113 3.03 2.28 -8.68
N ILE A 114 2.91 1.50 -7.60
CA ILE A 114 2.54 0.08 -7.61
C ILE A 114 1.04 -0.13 -7.43
N GLU A 115 0.40 0.63 -6.53
CA GLU A 115 -1.05 0.53 -6.24
C GLU A 115 -1.94 0.76 -7.47
N TYR A 116 -1.40 1.33 -8.54
CA TYR A 116 -2.22 1.85 -9.62
C TYR A 116 -2.11 1.13 -10.97
N PHE A 117 -1.18 0.18 -11.19
CA PHE A 117 -0.87 -0.18 -12.59
C PHE A 117 -0.51 -1.63 -12.91
N PHE A 118 -0.65 -2.61 -12.01
CA PHE A 118 -0.46 -4.00 -12.40
C PHE A 118 -1.33 -5.00 -11.66
N ILE A 119 -1.56 -6.12 -12.34
CA ILE A 119 -2.24 -7.30 -11.80
C ILE A 119 -1.29 -8.51 -11.91
N PRO A 120 -1.48 -9.55 -11.08
CA PRO A 120 -0.76 -10.80 -11.25
C PRO A 120 -1.15 -11.47 -12.57
N LEU A 121 -0.29 -12.33 -13.13
CA LEU A 121 -0.65 -13.16 -14.30
C LEU A 121 -1.80 -14.14 -14.00
N VAL A 122 -1.83 -14.69 -12.79
CA VAL A 122 -2.85 -15.65 -12.34
C VAL A 122 -3.28 -15.27 -10.94
N SER A 123 -4.58 -15.27 -10.71
CA SER A 123 -5.17 -15.15 -9.38
C SER A 123 -5.62 -16.52 -8.85
N GLN A 124 -5.66 -16.68 -7.53
CA GLN A 124 -6.05 -17.94 -6.89
C GLN A 124 -6.92 -17.65 -5.68
N SER A 125 -7.97 -18.45 -5.50
CA SER A 125 -8.81 -18.41 -4.30
C SER A 125 -9.39 -19.78 -4.01
N ASP A 126 -10.05 -19.93 -2.87
CA ASP A 126 -10.96 -21.03 -2.63
C ASP A 126 -12.24 -20.90 -3.50
N PRO A 127 -12.96 -22.01 -3.73
CA PRO A 127 -14.23 -21.98 -4.43
C PRO A 127 -15.27 -21.28 -3.55
N GLY A 128 -15.78 -20.14 -4.01
CA GLY A 128 -16.83 -19.38 -3.35
C GLY A 128 -17.49 -18.44 -4.34
N SER A 129 -18.80 -18.21 -4.19
CA SER A 129 -19.56 -17.28 -5.04
C SER A 129 -19.04 -15.85 -4.89
N GLU A 130 -18.57 -15.48 -3.70
CA GLU A 130 -17.90 -14.20 -3.40
C GLU A 130 -16.66 -13.92 -4.26
N ASN A 131 -15.92 -14.96 -4.65
CA ASN A 131 -14.68 -14.82 -5.40
C ASN A 131 -14.90 -14.71 -6.92
N VAL A 132 -16.13 -14.96 -7.40
CA VAL A 132 -16.43 -14.97 -8.84
C VAL A 132 -16.25 -13.59 -9.46
N GLY A 133 -16.63 -12.52 -8.76
CA GLY A 133 -16.44 -11.15 -9.24
C GLY A 133 -14.97 -10.81 -9.47
N ILE A 134 -14.11 -11.17 -8.52
CA ILE A 134 -12.65 -10.96 -8.60
C ILE A 134 -12.05 -11.81 -9.73
N ALA A 135 -12.44 -13.09 -9.83
CA ALA A 135 -11.96 -13.99 -10.86
C ALA A 135 -12.34 -13.52 -12.28
N ASN A 136 -13.59 -13.08 -12.45
CA ASN A 136 -14.09 -12.54 -13.70
C ASN A 136 -13.38 -11.22 -14.06
N GLY A 137 -13.29 -10.29 -13.11
CA GLY A 137 -12.64 -9.00 -13.34
C GLY A 137 -11.16 -9.15 -13.71
N HIS A 138 -10.44 -10.03 -13.00
CA HIS A 138 -9.05 -10.36 -13.30
C HIS A 138 -8.90 -10.99 -14.70
N THR A 139 -9.74 -11.98 -15.03
CA THR A 139 -9.72 -12.63 -16.36
C THR A 139 -10.00 -11.64 -17.49
N THR A 140 -11.01 -10.78 -17.33
CA THR A 140 -11.35 -9.75 -18.31
C THR A 140 -10.20 -8.75 -18.50
N LEU A 141 -9.57 -8.29 -17.42
CA LEU A 141 -8.39 -7.41 -17.51
C LEU A 141 -7.24 -8.06 -18.28
N CYS A 142 -6.97 -9.34 -18.05
CA CYS A 142 -5.95 -10.08 -18.78
C CYS A 142 -6.30 -10.22 -20.27
N HIS A 143 -7.55 -10.53 -20.63
CA HIS A 143 -7.98 -10.63 -22.04
C HIS A 143 -7.91 -9.30 -22.79
N LEU A 144 -8.19 -8.18 -22.10
CA LEU A 144 -8.07 -6.84 -22.69
C LEU A 144 -6.62 -6.44 -22.95
N HIS A 145 -5.66 -7.01 -22.22
CA HIS A 145 -4.23 -6.75 -22.39
C HIS A 145 -3.57 -7.69 -23.39
N ASP A 146 -3.91 -8.97 -23.33
CA ASP A 146 -3.37 -10.01 -24.19
C ASP A 146 -4.51 -10.78 -24.87
N PRO A 147 -4.81 -10.46 -26.15
CA PRO A 147 -5.83 -11.15 -26.93
C PRO A 147 -5.57 -12.66 -27.07
N ASP A 148 -4.32 -13.13 -26.95
CA ASP A 148 -4.00 -14.56 -27.07
C ASP A 148 -4.49 -15.37 -25.86
N LEU A 149 -4.81 -14.69 -24.75
CA LEU A 149 -5.44 -15.31 -23.58
C LEU A 149 -6.96 -15.51 -23.74
N ALA A 150 -7.57 -15.02 -24.82
CA ALA A 150 -9.00 -15.10 -25.04
C ALA A 150 -9.54 -16.54 -24.95
N GLY A 151 -10.66 -16.69 -24.24
CA GLY A 151 -11.29 -18.00 -24.03
C GLY A 151 -10.56 -18.91 -23.02
N THR A 152 -9.64 -18.36 -22.22
CA THR A 152 -9.03 -19.06 -21.08
C THR A 152 -9.27 -18.31 -19.76
N SER A 153 -9.51 -19.03 -18.66
CA SER A 153 -9.69 -18.44 -17.32
C SER A 153 -8.35 -18.13 -16.67
N GLN A 154 -8.08 -16.89 -16.31
CA GLN A 154 -6.83 -16.48 -15.63
C GLN A 154 -6.88 -16.61 -14.11
N HIS A 155 -7.84 -17.40 -13.61
CA HIS A 155 -8.06 -17.66 -12.20
C HIS A 155 -8.05 -19.17 -11.90
N ARG A 156 -7.48 -19.57 -10.77
CA ARG A 156 -7.54 -20.95 -10.28
C ARG A 156 -8.25 -21.05 -8.93
N TYR A 157 -9.34 -21.80 -8.94
CA TYR A 157 -10.02 -22.22 -7.71
C TYR A 157 -9.32 -23.41 -7.08
N MET A 158 -8.76 -23.21 -5.88
CA MET A 158 -8.04 -24.22 -5.11
C MET A 158 -8.99 -24.97 -4.18
N ARG A 159 -9.27 -26.24 -4.48
CA ARG A 159 -10.05 -27.12 -3.61
C ARG A 159 -9.15 -27.74 -2.54
N GLU A 160 -9.63 -27.79 -1.29
CA GLU A 160 -9.07 -28.53 -0.14
C GLU A 160 -7.57 -28.32 0.20
N LYS A 161 -7.24 -27.84 1.41
CA LYS A 161 -5.89 -27.85 2.04
C LYS A 161 -4.72 -27.31 1.18
N LYS A 162 -5.00 -26.59 0.09
CA LYS A 162 -4.00 -26.11 -0.88
C LYS A 162 -3.82 -24.60 -0.85
N ASN A 163 -4.73 -23.86 -0.21
CA ASN A 163 -4.59 -22.42 0.02
C ASN A 163 -3.67 -22.10 1.22
N VAL A 164 -2.62 -22.90 1.41
CA VAL A 164 -1.83 -22.93 2.65
C VAL A 164 -1.12 -21.60 2.91
N MET A 165 -0.65 -20.91 1.86
CA MET A 165 0.11 -19.66 2.01
C MET A 165 -0.77 -18.48 2.45
N PRO A 166 -1.90 -18.19 1.78
CA PRO A 166 -2.87 -17.22 2.30
C PRO A 166 -3.39 -17.60 3.70
N GLU A 167 -3.76 -18.85 3.94
CA GLU A 167 -4.25 -19.31 5.26
C GLU A 167 -3.21 -19.10 6.38
N ILE A 168 -1.94 -19.41 6.12
CA ILE A 168 -0.83 -19.14 7.05
C ILE A 168 -0.71 -17.64 7.33
N THR A 169 -0.87 -16.80 6.30
CA THR A 169 -0.79 -15.34 6.43
C THR A 169 -1.93 -14.81 7.28
N TRP A 170 -3.17 -15.25 7.03
CA TRP A 170 -4.34 -14.95 7.85
C TRP A 170 -4.17 -15.44 9.29
N SER A 171 -3.60 -16.64 9.49
CA SER A 171 -3.31 -17.17 10.82
C SER A 171 -2.29 -16.31 11.58
N MET A 172 -1.24 -15.84 10.91
CA MET A 172 -0.26 -14.94 11.51
C MET A 172 -0.87 -13.59 11.88
N MET A 173 -1.69 -13.02 10.99
CA MET A 173 -2.44 -11.79 11.26
C MET A 173 -3.33 -11.96 12.49
N ARG A 174 -4.13 -13.03 12.56
CA ARG A 174 -5.00 -13.32 13.72
C ARG A 174 -4.26 -13.49 15.04
N ARG A 175 -3.01 -13.95 15.02
CA ARG A 175 -2.21 -14.13 16.24
C ARG A 175 -1.47 -12.88 16.69
N ARG A 176 -1.13 -11.98 15.75
CA ARG A 176 -0.20 -10.86 16.01
C ARG A 176 -0.87 -9.50 16.00
N PHE A 177 -1.91 -9.33 15.20
CA PHE A 177 -2.63 -8.06 15.03
C PHE A 177 -3.93 -8.08 15.83
N THR A 178 -4.77 -9.09 15.58
CA THR A 178 -6.16 -9.13 16.05
C THR A 178 -6.39 -9.05 17.57
N PRO A 179 -5.62 -9.73 18.47
CA PRO A 179 -5.99 -9.82 19.88
C PRO A 179 -6.10 -8.45 20.57
N GLY A 180 -5.18 -7.53 20.25
CA GLY A 180 -5.18 -6.19 20.85
C GLY A 180 -6.37 -5.33 20.42
N PHE A 181 -6.99 -5.62 19.27
CA PHE A 181 -8.19 -4.94 18.80
C PHE A 181 -9.46 -5.60 19.36
N GLU A 182 -9.51 -6.93 19.42
CA GLU A 182 -10.61 -7.67 20.06
C GLU A 182 -10.79 -7.22 21.51
N ASP A 183 -9.71 -7.12 22.30
CA ASP A 183 -9.78 -6.64 23.70
C ASP A 183 -10.44 -5.24 23.82
N ILE A 184 -10.17 -4.34 22.87
CA ILE A 184 -10.77 -3.00 22.86
C ILE A 184 -12.25 -3.08 22.49
N LEU A 185 -12.59 -3.87 21.49
CA LEU A 185 -13.96 -4.02 21.04
C LEU A 185 -14.82 -4.66 22.13
N ASP A 186 -14.30 -5.70 22.80
CA ASP A 186 -14.94 -6.39 23.92
C ASP A 186 -15.21 -5.43 25.08
N THR A 187 -14.31 -4.47 25.34
CA THR A 187 -14.53 -3.43 26.36
C THR A 187 -15.86 -2.68 26.15
N GLY A 188 -16.23 -2.36 24.91
CA GLY A 188 -17.50 -1.67 24.65
C GLY A 188 -18.74 -2.54 24.81
N VAL A 189 -18.61 -3.85 24.58
CA VAL A 189 -19.68 -4.83 24.80
C VAL A 189 -19.86 -5.09 26.28
N ASP A 190 -18.77 -5.36 27.01
CA ASP A 190 -18.77 -5.66 28.45
C ASP A 190 -19.31 -4.50 29.29
N ASN A 191 -19.03 -3.26 28.88
CA ASN A 191 -19.57 -2.06 29.53
C ASN A 191 -20.98 -1.68 29.06
N GLY A 192 -21.59 -2.43 28.14
CA GLY A 192 -22.94 -2.20 27.61
C GLY A 192 -23.08 -0.96 26.71
N TRP A 193 -21.97 -0.41 26.21
CA TRP A 193 -21.99 0.76 25.33
C TRP A 193 -22.44 0.40 23.93
N TYR A 194 -22.07 -0.78 23.47
CA TYR A 194 -22.41 -1.31 22.15
C TYR A 194 -23.40 -2.48 22.27
N ASP A 195 -24.43 -2.45 21.42
CA ASP A 195 -25.37 -3.55 21.25
C ASP A 195 -25.67 -3.66 19.75
N PRO A 196 -25.26 -4.76 19.07
CA PRO A 196 -25.51 -4.93 17.64
C PRO A 196 -27.00 -5.01 17.29
N GLY A 197 -27.86 -5.35 18.26
CA GLY A 197 -29.32 -5.38 18.09
C GLY A 197 -29.95 -3.99 17.98
N ILE A 198 -29.22 -2.92 18.35
CA ILE A 198 -29.68 -1.54 18.23
C ILE A 198 -29.06 -0.91 16.97
N VAL A 199 -29.93 -0.47 16.05
CA VAL A 199 -29.52 0.04 14.73
C VAL A 199 -28.63 1.28 14.88
N LEU A 200 -29.05 2.27 15.66
CA LEU A 200 -28.26 3.47 15.88
C LEU A 200 -26.83 3.16 16.37
N LYS A 201 -26.71 2.30 17.38
CA LYS A 201 -25.41 1.87 17.93
C LYS A 201 -24.56 1.20 16.84
N SER A 202 -25.15 0.32 16.03
CA SER A 202 -24.49 -0.32 14.91
C SER A 202 -24.02 0.66 13.83
N LEU A 203 -24.81 1.68 13.48
CA LEU A 203 -24.43 2.68 12.48
C LEU A 203 -23.27 3.56 12.96
N ILE A 204 -23.34 4.07 14.20
CA ILE A 204 -22.25 4.86 14.78
C ILE A 204 -20.99 4.00 14.89
N PHE A 205 -21.13 2.73 15.30
CA PHE A 205 -20.00 1.81 15.38
C PHE A 205 -19.33 1.62 14.01
N ARG A 206 -20.11 1.34 12.97
CA ARG A 206 -19.58 1.19 11.60
C ARG A 206 -18.84 2.44 11.13
N TRP A 207 -19.40 3.62 11.39
CA TRP A 207 -18.80 4.89 10.96
C TRP A 207 -17.51 5.22 11.71
N VAL A 208 -17.41 4.93 13.01
CA VAL A 208 -16.21 5.22 13.83
C VAL A 208 -15.14 4.14 13.67
N PHE A 209 -15.52 2.86 13.85
CA PHE A 209 -14.57 1.77 14.01
C PHE A 209 -14.06 1.20 12.69
N ILE A 210 -14.89 1.12 11.64
CA ILE A 210 -14.43 0.53 10.36
C ILE A 210 -13.31 1.37 9.73
N PRO A 211 -13.42 2.70 9.59
CA PRO A 211 -12.32 3.50 9.04
C PRO A 211 -11.06 3.45 9.91
N TRP A 212 -11.21 3.44 11.24
CA TRP A 212 -10.07 3.30 12.14
C TRP A 212 -9.37 1.94 11.98
N LEU A 213 -10.13 0.83 12.02
CA LEU A 213 -9.57 -0.51 11.79
C LEU A 213 -8.96 -0.65 10.40
N GLN A 214 -9.57 -0.05 9.37
CA GLN A 214 -9.04 -0.03 8.01
C GLN A 214 -7.66 0.66 7.97
N ALA A 215 -7.50 1.82 8.62
CA ALA A 215 -6.21 2.51 8.70
C ALA A 215 -5.13 1.67 9.43
N GLU A 216 -5.51 0.98 10.50
CA GLU A 216 -4.60 0.10 11.26
C GLU A 216 -4.21 -1.15 10.44
N LEU A 217 -5.13 -1.69 9.63
CA LEU A 217 -4.86 -2.78 8.70
C LEU A 217 -3.92 -2.35 7.56
N GLU A 218 -4.09 -1.15 7.02
CA GLU A 218 -3.18 -0.57 6.03
C GLU A 218 -1.78 -0.37 6.61
N ALA A 219 -1.67 0.13 7.85
CA ALA A 219 -0.40 0.25 8.56
C ALA A 219 0.26 -1.13 8.77
N TYR A 220 -0.51 -2.14 9.18
CA TYR A 220 -0.04 -3.51 9.32
C TYR A 220 0.46 -4.09 7.99
N GLN A 221 -0.33 -3.95 6.91
CA GLN A 221 0.03 -4.41 5.58
C GLN A 221 1.34 -3.77 5.13
N LYS A 222 1.46 -2.45 5.25
CA LYS A 222 2.67 -1.71 4.93
C LYS A 222 3.86 -2.23 5.71
N ARG A 223 3.75 -2.36 7.04
CA ARG A 223 4.83 -2.91 7.88
C ARG A 223 5.25 -4.29 7.39
N VAL A 224 4.30 -5.20 7.18
CA VAL A 224 4.59 -6.57 6.76
C VAL A 224 5.29 -6.60 5.41
N ASN A 225 4.88 -5.78 4.45
CA ASN A 225 5.45 -5.72 3.10
C ASN A 225 6.82 -5.01 3.06
N MET A 226 7.08 -4.09 3.98
CA MET A 226 8.35 -3.38 4.14
C MET A 226 9.36 -4.10 5.02
N THR A 227 8.95 -5.10 5.79
CA THR A 227 9.87 -5.85 6.67
C THR A 227 10.50 -7.00 5.91
N ALA A 228 11.84 -7.02 5.84
CA ALA A 228 12.61 -8.11 5.26
C ALA A 228 12.24 -9.46 5.90
N LYS A 229 11.97 -10.47 5.06
CA LYS A 229 11.65 -11.80 5.57
C LYS A 229 12.92 -12.55 5.94
N ARG A 230 12.88 -13.27 7.07
CA ARG A 230 14.00 -14.12 7.49
C ARG A 230 14.36 -15.11 6.38
N ARG A 231 15.64 -15.15 6.03
CA ARG A 231 16.19 -16.09 5.06
C ARG A 231 15.95 -17.53 5.50
N ASP A 232 15.41 -18.34 4.60
CA ASP A 232 15.23 -19.78 4.75
C ASP A 232 16.03 -20.50 3.66
N ARG A 233 17.01 -21.30 4.07
CA ARG A 233 17.91 -22.01 3.14
C ARG A 233 17.21 -23.13 2.37
N ASN A 234 16.03 -23.54 2.82
CA ASN A 234 15.25 -24.61 2.17
C ASN A 234 14.27 -24.07 1.11
N LYS A 235 14.22 -22.75 0.89
CA LYS A 235 13.33 -22.12 -0.08
C LYS A 235 14.14 -21.53 -1.24
N ILE A 236 13.71 -21.85 -2.45
CA ILE A 236 14.25 -21.28 -3.71
C ILE A 236 13.72 -19.87 -4.00
N LEU A 237 12.84 -19.34 -3.14
CA LEU A 237 12.22 -18.03 -3.31
C LEU A 237 13.22 -16.92 -2.98
N PRO A 238 13.10 -15.75 -3.63
CA PRO A 238 13.98 -14.62 -3.38
C PRO A 238 13.91 -14.15 -1.92
N HIS A 239 15.03 -13.58 -1.47
CA HIS A 239 15.20 -13.09 -0.12
C HIS A 239 15.32 -11.56 -0.15
N GLY A 240 14.60 -10.89 0.74
CA GLY A 240 14.63 -9.44 0.81
C GLY A 240 13.34 -8.87 1.40
N VAL A 241 13.19 -7.57 1.25
CA VAL A 241 11.94 -6.86 1.55
C VAL A 241 10.93 -7.14 0.44
N PRO A 242 9.75 -7.72 0.74
CA PRO A 242 8.74 -8.05 -0.28
C PRO A 242 8.41 -6.91 -1.23
N GLN A 243 8.23 -5.70 -0.67
CA GLN A 243 7.94 -4.52 -1.48
C GLN A 243 9.12 -4.16 -2.42
N HIS A 244 10.36 -4.28 -1.98
CA HIS A 244 11.54 -3.98 -2.81
C HIS A 244 11.68 -5.00 -3.92
N MET A 245 11.49 -6.30 -3.62
CA MET A 245 11.52 -7.36 -4.62
C MET A 245 10.42 -7.17 -5.67
N LEU A 246 9.24 -6.72 -5.23
CA LEU A 246 8.16 -6.36 -6.13
C LEU A 246 8.54 -5.14 -6.97
N GLU A 247 9.21 -4.13 -6.42
CA GLU A 247 9.50 -2.88 -7.14
C GLU A 247 10.71 -2.98 -8.09
N PHE A 248 11.78 -3.66 -7.66
CA PHE A 248 13.08 -3.77 -8.33
C PHE A 248 13.54 -5.22 -8.48
N PRO A 249 12.80 -6.06 -9.22
CA PRO A 249 13.13 -7.48 -9.38
C PRO A 249 14.55 -7.70 -9.91
N GLU A 250 15.09 -6.78 -10.71
CA GLU A 250 16.46 -6.85 -11.24
C GLU A 250 17.54 -6.77 -10.15
N GLU A 251 17.31 -6.04 -9.05
CA GLU A 251 18.27 -5.92 -7.94
C GLU A 251 18.34 -7.19 -7.09
N TYR A 252 17.31 -8.03 -7.18
CA TYR A 252 17.23 -9.32 -6.50
C TYR A 252 17.47 -10.51 -7.44
N ALA A 253 17.91 -10.24 -8.67
CA ALA A 253 18.13 -11.25 -9.72
C ALA A 253 16.90 -12.17 -9.93
N ILE A 254 15.69 -11.59 -9.95
CA ILE A 254 14.44 -12.30 -10.17
C ILE A 254 13.68 -11.80 -11.38
N LEU A 255 12.80 -12.65 -11.91
CA LEU A 255 11.94 -12.31 -13.05
C LEU A 255 10.72 -11.49 -12.61
N ASP A 256 10.35 -10.50 -13.42
CA ASP A 256 9.12 -9.71 -13.24
C ASP A 256 7.96 -10.37 -14.01
N PHE A 257 6.91 -10.73 -13.28
CA PHE A 257 5.69 -11.34 -13.82
C PHE A 257 4.48 -10.41 -13.73
N LYS A 258 4.66 -9.10 -13.53
CA LYS A 258 3.56 -8.13 -13.48
C LYS A 258 2.93 -7.94 -14.86
N VAL A 259 1.60 -7.97 -14.92
CA VAL A 259 0.84 -7.53 -16.10
C VAL A 259 0.50 -6.06 -15.92
N LYS A 260 1.10 -5.18 -16.73
CA LYS A 260 0.84 -3.75 -16.67
C LYS A 260 -0.53 -3.46 -17.26
N VAL A 261 -1.43 -2.87 -16.48
CA VAL A 261 -2.80 -2.56 -16.93
C VAL A 261 -3.01 -1.07 -17.18
N ASN A 262 -3.89 -0.75 -18.12
CA ASN A 262 -4.29 0.63 -18.43
C ASN A 262 -5.46 1.00 -17.51
N GLN A 263 -5.43 2.20 -16.93
CA GLN A 263 -6.50 2.72 -16.08
C GLN A 263 -7.87 2.64 -16.76
N ALA A 264 -7.97 2.93 -18.07
CA ALA A 264 -9.24 2.85 -18.79
C ALA A 264 -9.83 1.42 -18.82
N HIS A 265 -8.98 0.39 -18.82
CA HIS A 265 -9.43 -1.00 -18.71
C HIS A 265 -9.86 -1.34 -17.28
N ILE A 266 -9.15 -0.81 -16.27
CA ILE A 266 -9.55 -0.94 -14.86
C ILE A 266 -10.94 -0.32 -14.66
N ASP A 267 -11.17 0.88 -15.17
CA ASP A 267 -12.44 1.58 -15.01
C ASP A 267 -13.59 0.82 -15.68
N THR A 268 -13.37 0.30 -16.89
CA THR A 268 -14.35 -0.55 -17.61
C THR A 268 -14.71 -1.80 -16.79
N VAL A 269 -13.70 -2.51 -16.28
CA VAL A 269 -13.92 -3.74 -15.50
C VAL A 269 -14.54 -3.44 -14.14
N ARG A 270 -14.16 -2.33 -13.51
CA ARG A 270 -14.75 -1.85 -12.26
C ARG A 270 -16.23 -1.52 -12.46
N GLU A 271 -16.60 -0.81 -13.51
CA GLU A 271 -18.01 -0.52 -13.82
C GLU A 271 -18.83 -1.80 -14.01
N GLN A 272 -18.22 -2.86 -14.53
CA GLN A 272 -18.90 -4.13 -14.80
C GLN A 272 -19.07 -5.02 -13.55
N TYR A 273 -18.04 -5.13 -12.71
CA TYR A 273 -17.99 -6.12 -11.61
C TYR A 273 -17.97 -5.51 -10.21
N ALA A 274 -17.67 -4.22 -10.06
CA ALA A 274 -17.64 -3.49 -8.79
C ALA A 274 -18.01 -2.00 -8.98
N PRO A 275 -19.25 -1.70 -9.41
CA PRO A 275 -19.66 -0.35 -9.80
C PRO A 275 -19.43 0.65 -8.65
N PRO A 276 -18.73 1.77 -8.86
CA PRO A 276 -18.41 2.71 -7.77
C PRO A 276 -19.62 3.30 -7.05
N ALA A 277 -20.76 3.36 -7.74
CA ALA A 277 -22.03 3.86 -7.20
C ALA A 277 -22.83 2.79 -6.43
N HIS A 278 -22.29 1.60 -6.22
CA HIS A 278 -23.00 0.54 -5.50
C HIS A 278 -23.07 0.86 -4.00
N ASP A 279 -24.26 0.70 -3.42
CA ASP A 279 -24.55 0.97 -2.01
C ASP A 279 -23.67 0.22 -1.00
N ILE A 280 -23.01 -0.87 -1.39
CA ILE A 280 -22.10 -1.63 -0.53
C ILE A 280 -20.87 -0.82 -0.12
N PHE A 281 -20.48 0.17 -0.92
CA PHE A 281 -19.38 1.06 -0.59
C PHE A 281 -19.77 2.12 0.47
N HIS A 282 -21.06 2.21 0.83
CA HIS A 282 -21.53 3.06 1.91
C HIS A 282 -21.53 2.28 3.24
N LEU A 283 -20.62 2.64 4.15
CA LEU A 283 -20.56 2.03 5.50
C LEU A 283 -21.85 2.24 6.31
N VAL A 284 -22.49 3.38 6.07
CA VAL A 284 -23.76 3.81 6.67
C VAL A 284 -24.58 4.54 5.60
N PRO A 285 -25.92 4.63 5.75
CA PRO A 285 -26.77 5.34 4.79
C PRO A 285 -26.30 6.78 4.55
N PRO A 286 -26.34 7.30 3.30
CA PRO A 286 -25.85 8.64 2.98
C PRO A 286 -26.44 9.76 3.85
N ASP A 287 -27.75 9.71 4.10
CA ASP A 287 -28.42 10.68 4.97
C ASP A 287 -27.86 10.62 6.40
N PHE A 288 -27.65 9.42 6.94
CA PHE A 288 -27.05 9.24 8.26
C PHE A 288 -25.60 9.76 8.29
N ALA A 289 -24.83 9.50 7.23
CA ALA A 289 -23.45 9.97 7.08
C ALA A 289 -23.36 11.50 7.17
N GLU A 290 -24.32 12.23 6.62
CA GLU A 290 -24.37 13.68 6.71
C GLU A 290 -24.58 14.17 8.15
N TYR A 291 -25.52 13.58 8.89
CA TYR A 291 -25.77 13.95 10.29
C TYR A 291 -24.58 13.63 11.20
N ILE A 292 -24.03 12.41 11.12
CA ILE A 292 -22.91 12.03 11.99
C ILE A 292 -21.67 12.85 11.67
N SER A 293 -21.43 13.22 10.41
CA SER A 293 -20.31 14.09 10.03
C SER A 293 -20.45 15.50 10.62
N ARG A 294 -21.67 16.04 10.67
CA ARG A 294 -21.95 17.34 11.32
C ARG A 294 -21.71 17.27 12.82
N PHE A 295 -22.25 16.25 13.51
CA PHE A 295 -22.00 16.08 14.94
C PHE A 295 -20.52 15.88 15.25
N TYR A 296 -19.81 15.10 14.45
CA TYR A 296 -18.37 14.92 14.60
C TYR A 296 -17.59 16.23 14.40
N ALA A 297 -18.00 17.07 13.45
CA ALA A 297 -17.43 18.40 13.26
C ALA A 297 -17.70 19.32 14.46
N ASP A 298 -18.91 19.29 15.01
CA ASP A 298 -19.29 20.09 16.20
C ASP A 298 -18.51 19.67 17.46
N LEU A 299 -18.13 18.40 17.56
CA LEU A 299 -17.22 17.88 18.60
C LEU A 299 -15.74 18.28 18.38
N GLY A 300 -15.43 19.01 17.30
CA GLY A 300 -14.08 19.45 16.96
C GLY A 300 -13.25 18.41 16.19
N SER A 301 -13.90 17.39 15.61
CA SER A 301 -13.24 16.32 14.84
C SER A 301 -12.11 15.60 15.60
N PRO A 302 -12.37 15.08 16.81
CA PRO A 302 -11.35 14.45 17.64
C PRO A 302 -10.75 13.20 16.96
N PRO A 303 -9.42 13.02 16.93
CA PRO A 303 -8.81 11.87 16.27
C PRO A 303 -9.30 10.55 16.88
N VAL A 304 -9.68 9.61 16.01
CA VAL A 304 -10.09 8.26 16.41
C VAL A 304 -8.83 7.38 16.49
N THR A 305 -8.46 7.00 17.71
CA THR A 305 -7.33 6.13 18.00
C THR A 305 -7.77 4.97 18.90
N ARG A 306 -6.84 4.06 19.18
CA ARG A 306 -7.02 2.95 20.12
C ARG A 306 -7.60 3.39 21.48
N GLN A 307 -7.22 4.57 21.97
CA GLN A 307 -7.61 5.08 23.28
C GLN A 307 -8.88 5.93 23.23
N THR A 308 -9.14 6.60 22.11
CA THR A 308 -10.24 7.57 21.99
C THR A 308 -11.47 7.03 21.26
N CYS A 309 -11.37 5.88 20.58
CA CYS A 309 -12.42 5.35 19.72
C CYS A 309 -13.78 5.23 20.44
N TRP A 310 -13.78 4.71 21.67
CA TRP A 310 -14.99 4.60 22.47
C TRP A 310 -15.49 5.94 23.01
N ASP A 311 -14.60 6.87 23.34
CA ASP A 311 -15.00 8.20 23.79
C ASP A 311 -15.68 8.99 22.67
N VAL A 312 -15.12 8.94 21.46
CA VAL A 312 -15.72 9.54 20.26
C VAL A 312 -17.06 8.89 19.95
N TYR A 313 -17.13 7.55 19.95
CA TYR A 313 -18.38 6.80 19.75
C TYR A 313 -19.46 7.23 20.75
N ARG A 314 -19.12 7.32 22.04
CA ARG A 314 -20.07 7.69 23.10
C ARG A 314 -20.53 9.14 23.01
N GLN A 315 -19.65 10.06 22.62
CA GLN A 315 -20.02 11.46 22.40
C GLN A 315 -20.99 11.59 21.22
N LEU A 316 -20.72 10.91 20.11
CA LEU A 316 -21.62 10.88 18.96
C LEU A 316 -22.96 10.24 19.30
N LEU A 317 -22.96 9.14 20.06
CA LEU A 317 -24.19 8.50 20.52
C LEU A 317 -25.06 9.45 21.32
N ARG A 318 -24.46 10.24 22.24
CA ARG A 318 -25.20 11.25 23.00
C ARG A 318 -25.82 12.33 22.11
N CYS A 319 -25.12 12.80 21.08
CA CYS A 319 -25.68 13.77 20.14
C CYS A 319 -26.93 13.22 19.43
N PHE A 320 -26.92 11.94 19.04
CA PHE A 320 -28.09 11.31 18.43
C PHE A 320 -29.22 11.03 19.44
N GLU A 321 -28.91 10.67 20.68
CA GLU A 321 -29.90 10.52 21.75
C GLU A 321 -30.59 11.86 22.07
N GLU A 322 -29.83 12.97 22.08
CA GLU A 322 -30.38 14.32 22.23
C GLU A 322 -31.25 14.72 21.03
N LEU A 323 -30.83 14.37 19.82
CA LEU A 323 -31.63 14.59 18.61
C LEU A 323 -32.96 13.81 18.67
N ASP A 324 -32.95 12.53 19.06
CA ASP A 324 -34.15 11.70 19.17
C ASP A 324 -35.11 12.25 20.25
N GLN A 325 -34.56 12.77 21.36
CA GLN A 325 -35.36 13.48 22.37
C GLN A 325 -36.01 14.76 21.81
N LEU A 326 -35.28 15.55 21.02
CA LEU A 326 -35.81 16.77 20.38
C LEU A 326 -36.88 16.47 19.33
N LEU A 327 -36.79 15.33 18.64
CA LEU A 327 -37.80 14.85 17.69
C LEU A 327 -39.06 14.30 18.37
N GLY A 328 -39.06 14.17 19.71
CA GLY A 328 -40.10 13.53 20.50
C GLY A 328 -41.55 13.99 20.23
N THR A 329 -42.39 12.99 19.93
CA THR A 329 -43.87 12.94 19.79
C THR A 329 -44.52 13.22 18.43
N ALA A 330 -43.79 13.65 17.39
CA ALA A 330 -44.40 13.95 16.08
C ALA A 330 -43.79 13.20 14.88
N GLY A 331 -42.62 12.56 15.02
CA GLY A 331 -41.90 11.88 13.93
C GLY A 331 -41.52 10.43 14.23
N PRO A 332 -41.11 9.65 13.21
CA PRO A 332 -40.52 8.33 13.41
C PRO A 332 -39.23 8.43 14.21
N SER A 333 -38.96 7.44 15.07
CA SER A 333 -37.69 7.41 15.83
C SER A 333 -36.49 7.28 14.90
N VAL A 334 -35.31 7.69 15.38
CA VAL A 334 -34.03 7.51 14.66
C VAL A 334 -33.83 6.06 14.17
N ASP A 335 -34.16 5.07 15.01
CA ASP A 335 -34.10 3.65 14.64
C ASP A 335 -35.10 3.27 13.53
N GLN A 336 -36.26 3.94 13.43
CA GLN A 336 -37.23 3.71 12.36
C GLN A 336 -36.81 4.35 11.03
N ILE A 337 -36.14 5.51 11.09
CA ILE A 337 -35.67 6.22 9.90
C ILE A 337 -34.58 5.41 9.18
N TRP A 338 -33.63 4.84 9.94
CA TRP A 338 -32.48 4.14 9.36
C TRP A 338 -32.48 2.62 9.53
N GLY A 339 -33.44 2.06 10.29
CA GLY A 339 -33.58 0.60 10.51
C GLY A 339 -33.79 -0.21 9.24
N PHE A 340 -34.46 0.36 8.24
CA PHE A 340 -34.68 -0.32 6.97
C PHE A 340 -33.42 -0.41 6.11
N ALA A 341 -32.52 0.57 6.20
CA ALA A 341 -31.37 0.68 5.31
C ALA A 341 -30.29 -0.38 5.60
N LEU A 342 -30.11 -0.79 6.87
CA LEU A 342 -29.20 -1.88 7.21
C LEU A 342 -29.67 -3.24 6.69
N THR A 343 -30.98 -3.51 6.80
CA THR A 343 -31.59 -4.76 6.33
C THR A 343 -31.58 -4.84 4.81
N GLN A 344 -31.91 -3.74 4.12
CA GLN A 344 -31.92 -3.69 2.67
C GLN A 344 -30.51 -3.85 2.05
N ALA A 345 -29.49 -3.23 2.64
CA ALA A 345 -28.11 -3.38 2.17
C ALA A 345 -27.60 -4.83 2.30
N ALA A 346 -28.02 -5.57 3.33
CA ALA A 346 -27.68 -6.97 3.51
C ALA A 346 -28.40 -7.88 2.49
N ASP A 347 -29.68 -7.60 2.21
CA ASP A 347 -30.50 -8.41 1.29
C ASP A 347 -30.18 -8.15 -0.20
N GLN A 348 -29.73 -6.95 -0.57
CA GLN A 348 -29.35 -6.60 -1.95
C GLN A 348 -27.97 -7.14 -2.38
N TYR A 349 -27.14 -7.61 -1.45
CA TYR A 349 -25.82 -8.18 -1.77
C TYR A 349 -25.90 -9.56 -2.46
N CYS A 350 -27.11 -10.09 -2.67
CA CYS A 350 -27.37 -11.35 -3.35
C CYS A 350 -27.53 -11.25 -4.88
N ASP A 351 -27.00 -10.21 -5.53
CA ASP A 351 -26.81 -10.25 -6.98
C ASP A 351 -25.63 -11.20 -7.30
N GLU A 352 -25.92 -12.50 -7.38
CA GLU A 352 -24.92 -13.54 -7.68
C GLU A 352 -24.25 -13.29 -9.04
N ILE A 353 -23.03 -12.76 -9.02
CA ILE A 353 -22.19 -12.64 -10.21
C ILE A 353 -21.93 -14.03 -10.76
N GLN A 354 -22.40 -14.28 -11.98
CA GLN A 354 -22.20 -15.57 -12.63
C GLN A 354 -20.80 -15.67 -13.25
N PRO A 355 -20.17 -16.85 -13.23
CA PRO A 355 -18.89 -17.07 -13.92
C PRO A 355 -19.02 -16.81 -15.43
N ILE A 356 -17.96 -16.30 -16.05
CA ILE A 356 -17.92 -16.15 -17.52
C ILE A 356 -18.04 -17.53 -18.19
N ALA A 357 -19.07 -17.69 -19.02
CA ALA A 357 -19.37 -18.95 -19.68
C ALA A 357 -18.35 -19.30 -20.78
N GLY A 358 -18.08 -20.59 -20.95
CA GLY A 358 -17.28 -21.12 -22.07
C GLY A 358 -15.77 -20.92 -21.96
N LEU A 359 -15.25 -20.44 -20.82
CA LEU A 359 -13.81 -20.34 -20.60
C LEU A 359 -13.17 -21.71 -20.39
N ARG A 360 -12.05 -21.95 -21.07
CA ARG A 360 -11.20 -23.11 -20.82
C ARG A 360 -10.31 -22.84 -19.60
N PRO A 361 -10.04 -23.83 -18.74
CA PRO A 361 -9.06 -23.66 -17.67
C PRO A 361 -7.66 -23.44 -18.24
N LEU A 362 -6.80 -22.75 -17.49
CA LEU A 362 -5.37 -22.64 -17.81
C LEU A 362 -4.75 -24.04 -17.95
N ARG A 363 -3.89 -24.22 -18.97
CA ARG A 363 -3.11 -25.45 -19.15
C ARG A 363 -2.05 -25.59 -18.06
N GLY A 364 -1.68 -26.83 -17.76
CA GLY A 364 -0.78 -27.12 -16.64
C GLY A 364 -1.48 -27.01 -15.29
N GLY A 365 -0.86 -27.58 -14.27
CA GLY A 365 -1.45 -27.74 -12.94
C GLY A 365 -1.14 -29.14 -12.42
N GLU A 366 -1.90 -29.60 -11.43
CA GLU A 366 -1.69 -30.91 -10.80
C GLU A 366 -1.93 -32.09 -11.75
N ASP A 367 -2.63 -31.87 -12.86
CA ASP A 367 -2.86 -32.90 -13.87
C ASP A 367 -1.59 -33.19 -14.70
N VAL A 368 -0.56 -32.34 -14.57
CA VAL A 368 0.72 -32.44 -15.29
C VAL A 368 1.87 -32.25 -14.31
N ILE A 369 2.20 -33.33 -13.59
CA ILE A 369 3.29 -33.37 -12.60
C ILE A 369 4.61 -33.70 -13.31
N GLY A 370 5.62 -32.86 -13.07
CA GLY A 370 7.00 -33.06 -13.49
C GLY A 370 7.66 -34.26 -12.81
N GLN A 371 8.80 -34.69 -13.32
CA GLN A 371 9.52 -35.87 -12.81
C GLN A 371 9.97 -35.73 -11.34
N ASP A 372 10.11 -34.50 -10.87
CA ASP A 372 10.48 -34.09 -9.52
C ASP A 372 9.26 -33.92 -8.59
N GLY A 373 8.05 -34.18 -9.07
CA GLY A 373 6.81 -33.95 -8.33
C GLY A 373 6.34 -32.49 -8.35
N ALA A 374 7.08 -31.57 -8.97
CA ALA A 374 6.66 -30.18 -9.14
C ALA A 374 5.68 -30.05 -10.30
N TYR A 375 4.81 -29.06 -10.27
CA TYR A 375 3.87 -28.81 -11.36
C TYR A 375 3.71 -27.31 -11.60
N TYR A 376 3.51 -26.95 -12.86
CA TYR A 376 3.44 -25.56 -13.27
C TYR A 376 2.04 -24.99 -13.04
N MET A 377 1.96 -23.95 -12.22
CA MET A 377 0.70 -23.29 -11.86
C MET A 377 0.14 -22.35 -12.94
N GLY A 378 0.75 -22.30 -14.12
CA GLY A 378 0.25 -21.55 -15.26
C GLY A 378 0.48 -20.05 -15.19
N GLY A 379 -0.02 -19.33 -16.20
CA GLY A 379 0.00 -17.86 -16.28
C GLY A 379 0.84 -17.30 -17.41
N VAL A 380 2.03 -17.87 -17.62
CA VAL A 380 2.88 -17.51 -18.77
C VAL A 380 2.50 -18.37 -19.97
N ASN A 381 2.40 -17.73 -21.14
CA ASN A 381 2.12 -18.37 -22.44
C ASN A 381 0.89 -19.29 -22.40
N ALA A 382 -0.24 -18.79 -21.87
CA ALA A 382 -1.49 -19.56 -21.69
C ALA A 382 -1.33 -20.89 -20.91
N GLY A 383 -0.32 -21.00 -20.04
CA GLY A 383 -0.03 -22.21 -19.28
C GLY A 383 0.99 -23.15 -19.95
N ALA A 384 1.66 -22.73 -21.03
CA ALA A 384 2.68 -23.51 -21.72
C ALA A 384 4.11 -23.35 -21.17
N GLY A 385 4.31 -22.49 -20.17
CA GLY A 385 5.60 -22.27 -19.51
C GLY A 385 6.25 -20.93 -19.89
N LEU A 386 7.53 -20.76 -19.55
CA LEU A 386 8.28 -19.55 -19.86
C LEU A 386 8.36 -19.34 -21.38
N GLY A 387 7.95 -18.16 -21.85
CA GLY A 387 8.13 -17.76 -23.24
C GLY A 387 9.60 -17.44 -23.57
N LEU A 388 9.92 -17.35 -24.85
CA LEU A 388 11.29 -17.06 -25.33
C LEU A 388 11.89 -15.80 -24.68
N ASP A 389 11.08 -14.75 -24.52
CA ASP A 389 11.51 -13.50 -23.90
C ASP A 389 11.90 -13.68 -22.41
N HIS A 390 11.16 -14.50 -21.66
CA HIS A 390 11.48 -14.79 -20.26
C HIS A 390 12.70 -15.69 -20.14
N CYS A 391 12.89 -16.64 -21.07
CA CYS A 391 14.11 -17.46 -21.13
C CYS A 391 15.34 -16.58 -21.40
N ALA A 392 15.26 -15.67 -22.36
CA ALA A 392 16.34 -14.72 -22.65
C ALA A 392 16.64 -13.80 -21.46
N ALA A 393 15.61 -13.31 -20.75
CA ALA A 393 15.79 -12.52 -19.54
C ALA A 393 16.46 -13.33 -18.41
N LEU A 394 16.10 -14.61 -18.25
CA LEU A 394 16.72 -15.50 -17.28
C LEU A 394 18.19 -15.77 -17.62
N GLU A 395 18.52 -16.00 -18.90
CA GLU A 395 19.90 -16.17 -19.36
C GLU A 395 20.74 -14.92 -19.06
N GLN A 396 20.21 -13.72 -19.32
CA GLN A 396 20.89 -12.47 -18.96
C GLN A 396 21.13 -12.31 -17.45
N LEU A 397 20.19 -12.77 -16.62
CA LEU A 397 20.36 -12.75 -15.16
C LEU A 397 21.46 -13.71 -14.71
N ILE A 398 21.58 -14.88 -15.34
CA ILE A 398 22.63 -15.86 -15.06
C ILE A 398 24.00 -15.32 -15.47
N ASP A 399 24.09 -14.65 -16.61
CA ASP A 399 25.34 -14.08 -17.13
C ASP A 399 25.82 -12.84 -16.34
N ASN A 400 24.90 -12.13 -15.67
CA ASN A 400 25.21 -10.95 -14.84
C ASN A 400 25.50 -11.28 -13.36
N VAL A 401 25.55 -12.56 -12.96
CA VAL A 401 26.01 -12.94 -11.62
C VAL A 401 27.53 -12.71 -11.52
N GLU A 402 27.93 -11.54 -11.04
CA GLU A 402 29.29 -11.34 -10.51
C GLU A 402 29.55 -12.36 -9.38
N PRO A 403 30.79 -12.88 -9.25
CA PRO A 403 31.13 -13.85 -8.23
C PRO A 403 30.81 -13.31 -6.84
N ARG A 404 30.08 -14.12 -6.06
CA ARG A 404 29.67 -13.85 -4.65
C ARG A 404 30.78 -13.15 -3.88
N ILE A 405 30.53 -11.90 -3.48
CA ILE A 405 31.36 -11.19 -2.50
C ILE A 405 31.29 -11.98 -1.18
N ASN A 406 32.47 -12.19 -0.60
CA ASN A 406 32.73 -13.00 0.59
C ASN A 406 32.01 -12.42 1.83
N ASP A 407 31.44 -13.31 2.65
CA ASP A 407 30.48 -13.06 3.74
C ASP A 407 31.07 -12.32 4.98
N ASN A 408 31.72 -11.16 4.83
CA ASN A 408 32.31 -10.46 6.00
C ASN A 408 32.26 -8.92 6.00
N GLU A 409 31.55 -8.28 5.09
CA GLU A 409 31.25 -6.85 5.23
C GLU A 409 29.82 -6.71 5.77
N THR A 410 29.72 -6.17 6.98
CA THR A 410 28.48 -5.64 7.52
C THR A 410 27.99 -4.55 6.56
N ASP A 411 27.05 -4.91 5.69
CA ASP A 411 26.25 -3.96 4.92
C ASP A 411 25.49 -3.10 5.93
N THR A 412 26.09 -1.97 6.29
CA THR A 412 25.37 -0.81 6.81
C THR A 412 24.89 0.00 5.62
N ASP A 413 24.06 -0.61 4.78
CA ASP A 413 23.14 0.16 3.97
C ASP A 413 22.01 0.55 4.91
N ASP A 414 22.10 1.78 5.42
CA ASP A 414 21.00 2.52 6.04
C ASP A 414 19.90 2.69 4.96
N ASP A 415 19.21 1.60 4.63
CA ASP A 415 17.84 1.67 4.12
C ASP A 415 17.09 2.52 5.15
N GLU A 416 16.64 3.72 4.75
CA GLU A 416 15.80 4.54 5.62
C GLU A 416 14.61 3.68 6.07
N GLU A 417 14.69 3.12 7.28
CA GLU A 417 13.61 2.39 7.93
C GLU A 417 12.37 3.28 7.87
N ILE A 418 11.45 2.93 6.97
CA ILE A 418 10.16 3.57 6.90
C ILE A 418 9.36 2.96 8.05
N PHE A 419 9.42 3.61 9.21
CA PHE A 419 8.54 3.33 10.34
C PHE A 419 7.08 3.40 9.85
N ALA A 420 6.40 2.26 9.94
CA ALA A 420 4.95 2.21 9.80
C ALA A 420 4.37 2.57 11.16
N TRP A 421 3.79 3.76 11.26
CA TRP A 421 3.25 4.28 12.50
C TRP A 421 1.93 3.59 12.81
N PHE A 422 1.88 2.92 13.96
CA PHE A 422 0.65 2.54 14.62
C PHE A 422 0.22 3.69 15.55
N SER A 423 -1.05 3.72 15.95
CA SER A 423 -1.57 4.79 16.82
C SER A 423 -0.95 4.85 18.22
N ASP A 424 -0.07 3.91 18.57
CA ASP A 424 0.67 3.81 19.82
C ASP A 424 2.13 4.30 19.76
N GLU A 425 2.68 4.62 18.58
CA GLU A 425 4.03 5.18 18.47
C GLU A 425 3.99 6.69 18.80
N GLU A 426 4.53 7.10 19.96
CA GLU A 426 4.74 8.51 20.31
C GLU A 426 5.83 9.15 19.42
N ARG A 427 5.74 10.47 19.21
CA ARG A 427 6.79 11.26 18.52
C ARG A 427 8.16 11.00 19.13
N PRO A 428 9.20 10.71 18.31
CA PRO A 428 10.54 10.44 18.82
C PRO A 428 11.17 11.76 19.27
N ASP A 429 10.75 12.24 20.43
CA ASP A 429 11.36 13.31 21.21
C ASP A 429 11.48 12.82 22.67
N ALA A 430 12.15 11.70 22.91
CA ALA A 430 12.76 11.38 24.20
C ALA A 430 13.82 10.28 24.01
N GLU A 431 14.90 10.41 24.78
CA GLU A 431 16.13 9.62 24.69
C GLU A 431 15.90 8.10 24.78
N PRO A 432 16.76 7.28 24.16
CA PRO A 432 16.61 5.82 24.24
C PRO A 432 17.02 5.35 25.64
N ASP A 433 16.05 4.84 26.40
CA ASP A 433 16.32 4.04 27.59
C ASP A 433 16.92 2.69 27.16
N GLU A 434 18.12 2.43 27.69
CA GLU A 434 18.86 1.17 27.58
C GLU A 434 18.06 0.02 28.22
N TRP A 435 17.68 -1.01 27.44
CA TRP A 435 17.66 -2.43 27.86
C TRP A 435 17.77 -3.37 26.66
#